data_AF-A0A2S5C375-F1
#
_entry.id   AF-A0A2S5C375-F1
#
_cell.length_a   1.000
_cell.length_b   1.000
_cell.length_c   1.000
_cell.angle_alpha   90.00
_cell.angle_beta   90.00
_cell.angle_gamma   90.00
#
_symmetry.space_group_name_H-M   'P 1'
#
loop_
_entity.id
_entity.type
_entity.pdbx_description
1 polymer ?
#
loop_
_entity_poly.entity_id
_entity_poly.type
_entity_poly.pdbx_seq_one_letter_code
_entity_poly.pdbx_strand_id
1 'polypeptide(L)'
;MTDGWLTLRRVTGVVTTGLMAALLGLSLPGQAATPEGRSFLDGLQNVKLPDSPVAEGHATPAPPKNRHVTGGQRGGINTRPAARKTGAPVAAAANATPNTTRSVVPAPSPDNADVQHLTAALAEARAALAQSQARVVAAGEVQATVDGLNRRLAGLQEKLTQTEIERDDARRDATAQVAQAKQATAESLQARDEAQAGLSATEGNVARLTKELSDRGASLAALESQVAELAGVKQELVKQKQAVTDLTASTEALTSERDALKADTATLAAAAVVTPAPVVPSPVARHAPETAAEKEAYVSGWQIAGMVRRARVVQTALGLAADQTSFMAGLQDGVAGTPVLPDGQLADLAGQYGTALESRERARFATGMDRLEKITASKTLVKRNGTVVFLRKKAGNVAPKAGMGIRGSLKESLLDGRVITDRRDITFDFGPALPAIVRDAITLGQVGSVMEVICFGADIYPPEAMPADVYPWSLMQYTITTTGLVSEGGAVARGPVRVPKG
;
A
#
# COMPACT_ATOMS: atom_id res chain seq x y z
N MET A 1 2.89 -8.72 -17.28
CA MET A 1 4.18 -9.45 -17.26
C MET A 1 5.41 -8.53 -17.21
N THR A 2 5.25 -7.20 -17.17
CA THR A 2 6.36 -6.23 -17.24
C THR A 2 6.78 -5.61 -15.90
N ASP A 3 5.96 -5.73 -14.83
CA ASP A 3 6.26 -5.07 -13.56
C ASP A 3 7.22 -5.85 -12.63
N GLY A 4 7.43 -7.16 -12.86
CA GLY A 4 8.35 -7.98 -12.06
C GLY A 4 9.84 -7.67 -12.29
N TRP A 5 10.19 -7.04 -13.40
CA TRP A 5 11.58 -6.74 -13.77
C TRP A 5 12.13 -5.47 -13.10
N LEU A 6 11.27 -4.50 -12.78
CA LEU A 6 11.69 -3.26 -12.10
C LEU A 6 11.97 -3.49 -10.61
N THR A 7 11.24 -4.39 -9.96
CA THR A 7 11.47 -4.77 -8.56
C THR A 7 12.75 -5.57 -8.39
N LEU A 8 13.08 -6.44 -9.37
CA LEU A 8 14.33 -7.19 -9.38
C LEU A 8 15.54 -6.25 -9.42
N ARG A 9 15.50 -5.15 -10.21
CA ARG A 9 16.59 -4.16 -10.30
C ARG A 9 16.81 -3.36 -9.00
N ARG A 10 15.76 -3.05 -8.24
CA ARG A 10 15.89 -2.32 -6.97
C ARG A 10 16.37 -3.22 -5.82
N VAL A 11 15.91 -4.47 -5.76
CA VAL A 11 16.32 -5.42 -4.72
C VAL A 11 17.72 -5.97 -5.01
N THR A 12 18.04 -6.33 -6.26
CA THR A 12 19.41 -6.74 -6.60
C THR A 12 20.39 -5.60 -6.43
N GLY A 13 20.04 -4.35 -6.79
CA GLY A 13 20.93 -3.19 -6.60
C GLY A 13 21.27 -2.90 -5.13
N VAL A 14 20.29 -2.94 -4.22
CA VAL A 14 20.54 -2.66 -2.79
C VAL A 14 21.28 -3.82 -2.10
N VAL A 15 20.98 -5.08 -2.46
CA VAL A 15 21.63 -6.26 -1.88
C VAL A 15 23.05 -6.46 -2.43
N THR A 16 23.27 -6.28 -3.73
CA THR A 16 24.63 -6.36 -4.31
C THR A 16 25.53 -5.23 -3.81
N THR A 17 25.02 -4.00 -3.67
CA THR A 17 25.84 -2.88 -3.17
C THR A 17 26.14 -3.04 -1.67
N GLY A 18 25.20 -3.51 -0.86
CA GLY A 18 25.40 -3.73 0.58
C GLY A 18 26.32 -4.90 0.90
N LEU A 19 26.19 -6.03 0.19
CA LEU A 19 27.06 -7.18 0.36
C LEU A 19 28.47 -6.90 -0.18
N MET A 20 28.60 -6.17 -1.30
CA MET A 20 29.90 -5.74 -1.82
C MET A 20 30.57 -4.71 -0.93
N ALA A 21 29.84 -3.75 -0.35
CA ALA A 21 30.40 -2.80 0.62
C ALA A 21 30.91 -3.52 1.88
N ALA A 22 30.16 -4.50 2.38
CA ALA A 22 30.58 -5.34 3.50
C ALA A 22 31.75 -6.29 3.17
N LEU A 23 31.81 -6.81 1.94
CA LEU A 23 32.91 -7.68 1.45
C LEU A 23 34.18 -6.90 1.09
N LEU A 24 34.07 -5.61 0.75
CA LEU A 24 35.18 -4.72 0.40
C LEU A 24 35.62 -3.82 1.57
N GLY A 25 35.06 -3.99 2.77
CA GLY A 25 35.44 -3.21 3.95
C GLY A 25 35.05 -1.72 3.88
N LEU A 26 34.11 -1.36 3.01
CA LEU A 26 33.58 0.00 2.89
C LEU A 26 32.39 0.15 3.86
N SER A 27 32.64 0.82 4.99
CA SER A 27 31.62 1.13 5.99
C SER A 27 30.62 2.14 5.45
N LEU A 28 29.33 1.81 5.49
CA LEU A 28 28.23 2.77 5.35
C LEU A 28 27.96 3.39 6.73
N PRO A 29 27.89 4.73 6.86
CA PRO A 29 27.60 5.36 8.14
C PRO A 29 26.12 5.17 8.52
N GLY A 30 25.88 4.60 9.70
CA GLY A 30 24.58 4.64 10.38
C GLY A 30 23.89 3.29 10.57
N GLN A 31 24.50 2.38 11.33
CA GLN A 31 23.74 1.32 12.00
C GLN A 31 24.35 1.03 13.37
N ALA A 32 23.53 1.21 14.41
CA ALA A 32 23.89 0.92 15.78
C ALA A 32 24.17 -0.58 15.93
N ALA A 33 25.32 -0.90 16.52
CA ALA A 33 25.71 -2.26 16.83
C ALA A 33 24.68 -2.92 17.76
N THR A 34 24.17 -4.09 17.37
CA THR A 34 23.50 -5.01 18.28
C THR A 34 24.44 -6.19 18.59
N PRO A 35 24.43 -6.71 19.83
CA PRO A 35 25.38 -7.71 20.25
C PRO A 35 25.06 -9.08 19.63
N GLU A 36 26.15 -9.69 19.19
CA GLU A 36 26.43 -11.04 18.71
C GLU A 36 25.33 -12.12 18.86
N GLY A 37 25.08 -12.83 17.75
CA GLY A 37 24.79 -14.27 17.75
C GLY A 37 23.39 -14.71 18.19
N ARG A 38 22.41 -13.81 18.24
CA ARG A 38 21.02 -14.17 18.57
C ARG A 38 20.21 -14.43 17.30
N SER A 39 19.47 -15.54 17.28
CA SER A 39 18.49 -15.78 16.23
C SER A 39 17.48 -14.62 16.24
N PHE A 40 16.96 -14.24 15.08
CA PHE A 40 15.92 -13.22 14.93
C PHE A 40 14.70 -13.47 15.86
N LEU A 41 14.52 -14.72 16.31
CA LEU A 41 13.45 -15.16 17.20
C LEU A 41 13.80 -15.15 18.70
N ASP A 42 15.05 -14.90 19.09
CA ASP A 42 15.43 -14.75 20.51
C ASP A 42 14.86 -13.48 21.14
N GLY A 43 14.39 -12.52 20.33
CA GLY A 43 13.63 -11.35 20.80
C GLY A 43 12.27 -11.67 21.44
N LEU A 44 11.78 -12.91 21.34
CA LEU A 44 10.48 -13.33 21.91
C LEU A 44 10.52 -13.66 23.42
N GLN A 45 11.69 -13.63 24.09
CA GLN A 45 11.83 -14.08 25.49
C GLN A 45 11.69 -12.98 26.56
N ASN A 46 11.52 -11.70 26.19
CA ASN A 46 11.40 -10.61 27.16
C ASN A 46 9.95 -10.17 27.42
N VAL A 47 9.06 -11.09 27.78
CA VAL A 47 7.72 -10.73 28.30
C VAL A 47 7.55 -11.27 29.72
N LYS A 48 7.58 -10.31 30.65
CA LYS A 48 7.39 -10.43 32.10
C LYS A 48 5.98 -10.94 32.43
N LEU A 49 5.90 -11.86 33.40
CA LEU A 49 4.68 -12.15 34.16
C LEU A 49 4.26 -10.89 34.95
N PRO A 50 3.00 -10.43 34.89
CA PRO A 50 2.51 -9.43 35.83
C PRO A 50 1.94 -10.09 37.09
N ASP A 51 2.54 -9.78 38.23
CA ASP A 51 1.90 -9.85 39.53
C ASP A 51 0.71 -8.86 39.57
N SER A 52 -0.42 -9.30 40.11
CA SER A 52 -1.59 -8.47 40.47
C SER A 52 -1.69 -8.36 42.00
N PRO A 53 -2.54 -7.49 42.57
CA PRO A 53 -2.88 -6.11 42.21
C PRO A 53 -2.85 -5.16 43.45
N VAL A 54 -2.88 -3.84 43.25
CA VAL A 54 -3.52 -2.91 44.21
C VAL A 54 -4.31 -1.85 43.44
N ALA A 55 -5.54 -1.66 43.89
CA ALA A 55 -6.58 -0.81 43.33
C ALA A 55 -6.47 0.64 43.81
N GLU A 56 -6.95 1.57 42.97
CA GLU A 56 -7.60 2.87 43.23
C GLU A 56 -7.75 3.51 41.83
N GLY A 57 -8.91 3.79 41.25
CA GLY A 57 -10.12 4.41 41.78
C GLY A 57 -10.22 5.82 41.17
N HIS A 58 -11.06 6.04 40.14
CA HIS A 58 -11.94 7.22 39.97
C HIS A 58 -12.53 7.39 38.54
N ALA A 59 -13.86 7.27 38.52
CA ALA A 59 -14.89 8.11 37.89
C ALA A 59 -14.82 8.54 36.40
N THR A 60 -15.84 8.08 35.67
CA THR A 60 -16.40 8.63 34.41
C THR A 60 -17.11 9.98 34.64
N PRO A 61 -17.37 10.79 33.60
CA PRO A 61 -18.77 10.96 33.20
C PRO A 61 -19.04 11.04 31.68
N ALA A 62 -20.32 10.83 31.37
CA ALA A 62 -20.97 10.71 30.06
C ALA A 62 -21.34 12.07 29.41
N PRO A 63 -21.92 12.10 28.18
CA PRO A 63 -21.91 13.25 27.26
C PRO A 63 -23.21 14.10 27.29
N PRO A 64 -23.25 15.28 26.63
CA PRO A 64 -24.50 16.00 26.42
C PRO A 64 -25.07 15.90 24.99
N LYS A 65 -26.42 15.98 24.98
CA LYS A 65 -27.35 15.97 23.84
C LYS A 65 -27.60 17.37 23.27
N ASN A 66 -27.99 17.38 21.98
CA ASN A 66 -28.92 18.25 21.23
C ASN A 66 -29.21 19.70 21.68
N ARG A 67 -29.16 20.63 20.69
CA ARG A 67 -30.12 21.74 20.62
C ARG A 67 -30.39 22.22 19.18
N HIS A 68 -31.67 22.48 18.92
CA HIS A 68 -32.29 23.15 17.78
C HIS A 68 -31.91 24.62 17.62
N VAL A 69 -31.92 25.13 16.36
CA VAL A 69 -32.28 26.50 15.91
C VAL A 69 -32.65 26.37 14.40
N THR A 70 -33.92 26.43 13.95
CA THR A 70 -34.81 27.55 13.50
C THR A 70 -34.33 28.52 12.41
N GLY A 71 -35.18 28.66 11.36
CA GLY A 71 -35.29 29.81 10.42
C GLY A 71 -34.66 29.55 9.04
N GLY A 72 -35.27 29.81 7.87
CA GLY A 72 -36.56 30.40 7.48
C GLY A 72 -36.43 31.03 6.07
N GLN A 73 -37.45 30.82 5.20
CA GLN A 73 -37.80 31.60 3.99
C GLN A 73 -36.86 31.54 2.75
N ARG A 74 -37.27 31.70 1.47
CA ARG A 74 -38.55 31.78 0.72
C ARG A 74 -38.22 31.74 -0.80
N GLY A 75 -39.21 31.33 -1.61
CA GLY A 75 -39.40 31.73 -3.02
C GLY A 75 -39.05 30.63 -4.04
N GLY A 76 -39.87 30.30 -5.04
CA GLY A 76 -41.20 30.73 -5.46
C GLY A 76 -41.55 29.93 -6.73
N ILE A 77 -42.75 29.36 -6.81
CA ILE A 77 -43.26 28.61 -7.96
C ILE A 77 -44.50 29.33 -8.48
N ASN A 78 -44.53 29.62 -9.77
CA ASN A 78 -45.66 30.21 -10.48
C ASN A 78 -46.29 29.15 -11.38
N THR A 79 -47.54 28.78 -11.14
CA THR A 79 -48.45 28.27 -12.19
C THR A 79 -49.87 28.77 -11.92
N ARG A 80 -50.52 29.23 -12.99
CA ARG A 80 -51.95 29.58 -13.09
C ARG A 80 -52.47 28.81 -14.31
N PRO A 81 -53.75 28.42 -14.38
CA PRO A 81 -54.75 29.34 -14.92
C PRO A 81 -56.12 29.27 -14.23
N ALA A 82 -56.97 30.21 -14.64
CA ALA A 82 -58.14 30.73 -13.98
C ALA A 82 -59.45 29.96 -14.25
N ALA A 83 -60.34 30.01 -13.26
CA ALA A 83 -61.72 29.58 -13.33
C ALA A 83 -62.68 30.76 -13.65
N ARG A 84 -63.63 30.47 -14.54
CA ARG A 84 -65.10 30.60 -14.39
C ARG A 84 -65.67 31.74 -13.50
N LYS A 85 -66.49 32.60 -14.11
CA LYS A 85 -67.62 33.35 -13.51
C LYS A 85 -68.72 33.44 -14.58
N THR A 86 -69.89 32.81 -14.46
CA THR A 86 -71.12 33.24 -13.75
C THR A 86 -71.58 34.66 -14.05
N GLY A 87 -72.76 34.77 -14.68
CA GLY A 87 -73.54 36.01 -14.81
C GLY A 87 -74.84 35.75 -15.57
N ALA A 88 -75.93 35.48 -14.83
CA ALA A 88 -77.30 35.70 -15.27
C ALA A 88 -77.66 37.21 -15.12
N PRO A 89 -78.67 37.72 -15.83
CA PRO A 89 -79.99 37.94 -15.21
C PRO A 89 -81.17 37.58 -16.16
N VAL A 90 -82.28 36.99 -15.69
CA VAL A 90 -83.52 37.54 -15.08
C VAL A 90 -84.42 38.37 -16.03
N ALA A 91 -85.69 37.90 -16.12
CA ALA A 91 -86.94 38.56 -16.55
C ALA A 91 -87.15 38.82 -18.06
N ALA A 92 -88.34 38.69 -18.65
CA ALA A 92 -89.70 38.67 -18.12
C ALA A 92 -90.64 37.86 -19.03
N ALA A 93 -91.58 37.13 -18.41
CA ALA A 93 -92.80 36.67 -19.02
C ALA A 93 -93.80 37.82 -19.14
N ALA A 94 -94.54 37.89 -20.25
CA ALA A 94 -95.77 38.67 -20.33
C ALA A 94 -96.79 37.92 -21.19
N ASN A 95 -97.76 37.33 -20.49
CA ASN A 95 -99.07 36.93 -21.00
C ASN A 95 -99.80 38.15 -21.57
N ALA A 96 -100.43 38.00 -22.73
CA ALA A 96 -101.56 38.83 -23.13
C ALA A 96 -102.50 38.01 -24.02
N THR A 97 -103.61 37.60 -23.42
CA THR A 97 -104.83 37.09 -24.10
C THR A 97 -105.91 38.19 -24.04
N PRO A 98 -107.05 38.01 -24.74
CA PRO A 98 -107.54 38.88 -25.80
C PRO A 98 -108.39 40.05 -25.31
N ASN A 99 -108.53 41.09 -26.13
CA ASN A 99 -109.53 42.15 -25.90
C ASN A 99 -110.73 41.98 -26.82
N THR A 100 -111.88 41.83 -26.18
CA THR A 100 -113.22 41.65 -26.74
C THR A 100 -113.88 43.01 -26.84
N THR A 101 -114.21 43.48 -28.04
CA THR A 101 -115.11 44.65 -28.22
C THR A 101 -116.34 44.21 -29.00
N ARG A 102 -117.44 44.05 -28.25
CA ARG A 102 -118.81 43.80 -28.73
C ARG A 102 -119.53 45.15 -28.80
N SER A 103 -119.96 45.59 -29.98
CA SER A 103 -121.18 46.40 -30.09
C SER A 103 -121.67 46.62 -31.54
N VAL A 104 -122.91 46.13 -31.71
CA VAL A 104 -124.04 46.67 -32.48
C VAL A 104 -124.04 46.56 -34.01
N VAL A 105 -124.84 45.58 -34.42
CA VAL A 105 -125.49 45.26 -35.71
C VAL A 105 -126.29 46.46 -36.27
N PRO A 106 -126.41 46.62 -37.60
CA PRO A 106 -127.66 46.21 -38.25
C PRO A 106 -127.41 45.29 -39.48
N ALA A 107 -128.16 44.20 -39.54
CA ALA A 107 -128.27 43.29 -40.69
C ALA A 107 -129.56 43.64 -41.47
N PRO A 108 -129.87 43.08 -42.67
CA PRO A 108 -129.23 41.91 -43.28
C PRO A 108 -129.05 41.92 -44.83
N SER A 109 -128.20 41.02 -45.31
CA SER A 109 -128.46 40.19 -46.50
C SER A 109 -127.93 38.76 -46.23
N PRO A 110 -128.70 37.67 -46.48
CA PRO A 110 -128.43 36.35 -45.90
C PRO A 110 -127.32 35.52 -46.57
N ASP A 111 -126.81 35.94 -47.73
CA ASP A 111 -125.78 35.19 -48.47
C ASP A 111 -124.34 35.54 -48.08
N ASN A 112 -124.14 36.46 -47.11
CA ASN A 112 -122.82 37.02 -46.79
C ASN A 112 -122.20 36.51 -45.48
N ALA A 113 -122.98 35.89 -44.58
CA ALA A 113 -122.51 35.44 -43.26
C ALA A 113 -121.74 34.11 -43.32
N ASP A 114 -122.19 33.15 -44.13
CA ASP A 114 -121.47 31.89 -44.35
C ASP A 114 -120.17 32.11 -45.14
N VAL A 115 -120.18 33.07 -46.07
CA VAL A 115 -118.98 33.53 -46.78
C VAL A 115 -117.99 34.15 -45.80
N GLN A 116 -118.45 34.94 -44.82
CA GLN A 116 -117.60 35.51 -43.77
C GLN A 116 -117.02 34.45 -42.82
N HIS A 117 -117.79 33.42 -42.45
CA HIS A 117 -117.29 32.34 -41.59
C HIS A 117 -116.29 31.43 -42.31
N LEU A 118 -116.53 31.11 -43.59
CA LEU A 118 -115.61 30.34 -44.43
C LEU A 118 -114.34 31.14 -44.77
N THR A 119 -114.44 32.44 -44.99
CA THR A 119 -113.26 33.31 -45.16
C THR A 119 -112.45 33.44 -43.89
N ALA A 120 -113.08 33.49 -42.71
CA ALA A 120 -112.37 33.45 -41.43
C ALA A 120 -111.66 32.10 -41.20
N ALA A 121 -112.33 30.97 -41.43
CA ALA A 121 -111.73 29.64 -41.29
C ALA A 121 -110.58 29.40 -42.29
N LEU A 122 -110.71 29.88 -43.53
CA LEU A 122 -109.64 29.83 -44.53
C LEU A 122 -108.45 30.72 -44.11
N ALA A 123 -108.69 31.88 -43.51
CA ALA A 123 -107.65 32.75 -42.98
C ALA A 123 -106.90 32.09 -41.81
N GLU A 124 -107.61 31.41 -40.91
CA GLU A 124 -107.01 30.63 -39.81
C GLU A 124 -106.21 29.43 -40.32
N ALA A 125 -106.73 28.67 -41.29
CA ALA A 125 -106.02 27.56 -41.90
C ALA A 125 -104.75 28.03 -42.65
N ARG A 126 -104.81 29.18 -43.33
CA ARG A 126 -103.62 29.81 -43.95
C ARG A 126 -102.62 30.29 -42.91
N ALA A 127 -103.07 30.85 -41.80
CA ALA A 127 -102.19 31.25 -40.69
C ALA A 127 -101.53 30.03 -40.03
N ALA A 128 -102.25 28.93 -39.83
CA ALA A 128 -101.72 27.67 -39.32
C ALA A 128 -100.73 27.03 -40.29
N LEU A 129 -100.99 27.06 -41.60
CA LEU A 129 -100.07 26.59 -42.62
C LEU A 129 -98.79 27.44 -42.65
N ALA A 130 -98.91 28.78 -42.63
CA ALA A 130 -97.76 29.68 -42.54
C ALA A 130 -96.94 29.44 -41.27
N GLN A 131 -97.61 29.17 -40.13
CA GLN A 131 -96.94 28.83 -38.87
C GLN A 131 -96.22 27.47 -38.96
N SER A 132 -96.83 26.47 -39.61
CA SER A 132 -96.20 25.15 -39.81
C SER A 132 -94.98 25.24 -40.74
N GLN A 133 -95.07 26.02 -41.82
CA GLN A 133 -93.94 26.29 -42.72
C GLN A 133 -92.81 27.03 -42.00
N ALA A 134 -93.12 28.03 -41.18
CA ALA A 134 -92.11 28.71 -40.35
C ALA A 134 -91.42 27.75 -39.36
N ARG A 135 -92.15 26.79 -38.77
CA ARG A 135 -91.57 25.76 -37.91
C ARG A 135 -90.64 24.80 -38.67
N VAL A 136 -90.97 24.45 -39.91
CA VAL A 136 -90.10 23.60 -40.75
C VAL A 136 -88.80 24.34 -41.11
N VAL A 137 -88.88 25.64 -41.44
CA VAL A 137 -87.68 26.47 -41.69
C VAL A 137 -86.83 26.57 -40.42
N ALA A 138 -87.45 26.87 -39.27
CA ALA A 138 -86.73 26.93 -37.98
C ALA A 138 -86.10 25.58 -37.58
N ALA A 139 -86.78 24.45 -37.86
CA ALA A 139 -86.22 23.13 -37.64
C ALA A 139 -85.00 22.84 -38.55
N GLY A 140 -85.03 23.32 -39.79
CA GLY A 140 -83.89 23.26 -40.71
C GLY A 140 -82.67 24.05 -40.21
N GLU A 141 -82.89 25.25 -39.65
CA GLU A 141 -81.83 26.06 -39.03
C GLU A 141 -81.22 25.39 -37.78
N VAL A 142 -82.07 24.78 -36.95
CA VAL A 142 -81.62 23.98 -35.79
C VAL A 142 -80.80 22.77 -36.25
N GLN A 143 -81.25 22.06 -37.30
CA GLN A 143 -80.52 20.92 -37.85
C GLN A 143 -79.16 21.34 -38.41
N ALA A 144 -79.09 22.45 -39.15
CA ALA A 144 -77.82 23.02 -39.63
C ALA A 144 -76.88 23.40 -38.48
N THR A 145 -77.44 23.89 -37.37
CA THR A 145 -76.68 24.20 -36.14
C THR A 145 -76.14 22.91 -35.49
N VAL A 146 -76.95 21.86 -35.39
CA VAL A 146 -76.53 20.55 -34.87
C VAL A 146 -75.42 19.94 -35.72
N ASP A 147 -75.55 19.98 -37.04
CA ASP A 147 -74.52 19.48 -37.96
C ASP A 147 -73.21 20.30 -37.83
N GLY A 148 -73.33 21.63 -37.67
CA GLY A 148 -72.19 22.50 -37.41
C GLY A 148 -71.49 22.19 -36.08
N LEU A 149 -72.24 21.92 -35.02
CA LEU A 149 -71.70 21.51 -33.72
C LEU A 149 -71.06 20.12 -33.78
N ASN A 150 -71.67 19.15 -34.49
CA ASN A 150 -71.11 17.82 -34.68
C ASN A 150 -69.78 17.86 -35.44
N ARG A 151 -69.66 18.68 -36.49
CA ARG A 151 -68.37 18.89 -37.19
C ARG A 151 -67.31 19.51 -36.27
N ARG A 152 -67.69 20.49 -35.43
CA ARG A 152 -66.78 21.08 -34.43
C ARG A 152 -66.34 20.04 -33.40
N LEU A 153 -67.24 19.18 -32.94
CA LEU A 153 -66.95 18.14 -31.96
C LEU A 153 -65.98 17.11 -32.54
N ALA A 154 -66.20 16.65 -33.77
CA ALA A 154 -65.27 15.75 -34.47
C ALA A 154 -63.88 16.40 -34.63
N GLY A 155 -63.82 17.67 -35.05
CA GLY A 155 -62.55 18.40 -35.17
C GLY A 155 -61.83 18.63 -33.83
N LEU A 156 -62.56 18.74 -32.72
CA LEU A 156 -61.97 18.82 -31.39
C LEU A 156 -61.48 17.45 -30.90
N GLN A 157 -62.19 16.37 -31.21
CA GLN A 157 -61.76 15.00 -30.89
C GLN A 157 -60.46 14.64 -31.61
N GLU A 158 -60.34 14.96 -32.90
CA GLU A 158 -59.11 14.73 -33.67
C GLU A 158 -57.92 15.54 -33.11
N LYS A 159 -58.15 16.81 -32.76
CA LYS A 159 -57.12 17.64 -32.10
C LYS A 159 -56.70 17.10 -30.74
N LEU A 160 -57.64 16.54 -29.97
CA LEU A 160 -57.32 15.92 -28.68
C LEU A 160 -56.39 14.71 -28.88
N THR A 161 -56.73 13.81 -29.80
CA THR A 161 -55.91 12.63 -30.09
C THR A 161 -54.53 13.02 -30.61
N GLN A 162 -54.46 14.05 -31.47
CA GLN A 162 -53.17 14.55 -31.97
C GLN A 162 -52.31 15.12 -30.84
N THR A 163 -52.90 15.89 -29.93
CA THR A 163 -52.19 16.47 -28.77
C THR A 163 -51.74 15.38 -27.78
N GLU A 164 -52.49 14.28 -27.65
CA GLU A 164 -52.10 13.14 -26.82
C GLU A 164 -50.88 12.41 -27.38
N ILE A 165 -50.85 12.18 -28.70
CA ILE A 165 -49.69 11.58 -29.38
C ILE A 165 -48.45 12.47 -29.21
N GLU A 166 -48.58 13.78 -29.48
CA GLU A 166 -47.48 14.74 -29.32
C GLU A 166 -46.96 14.80 -27.87
N ARG A 167 -47.85 14.70 -26.88
CA ARG A 167 -47.47 14.65 -25.47
C ARG A 167 -46.71 13.38 -25.12
N ASP A 168 -47.15 12.24 -25.63
CA ASP A 168 -46.49 10.95 -25.37
C ASP A 168 -45.12 10.88 -26.03
N ASP A 169 -44.97 11.41 -27.24
CA ASP A 169 -43.68 11.51 -27.92
C ASP A 169 -42.74 12.47 -27.20
N ALA A 170 -43.22 13.67 -26.80
CA ALA A 170 -42.44 14.59 -25.98
C ALA A 170 -42.01 13.98 -24.64
N ARG A 171 -42.84 13.12 -24.03
CA ARG A 171 -42.51 12.42 -22.79
C ARG A 171 -41.45 11.33 -23.02
N ARG A 172 -41.50 10.61 -24.14
CA ARG A 172 -40.47 9.64 -24.53
C ARG A 172 -39.13 10.35 -24.74
N ASP A 173 -39.13 11.46 -25.47
CA ASP A 173 -37.93 12.25 -25.73
C ASP A 173 -37.33 12.82 -24.44
N ALA A 174 -38.16 13.39 -23.56
CA ALA A 174 -37.72 13.88 -22.26
C ALA A 174 -37.12 12.75 -21.40
N THR A 175 -37.71 11.55 -21.43
CA THR A 175 -37.20 10.39 -20.69
C THR A 175 -35.86 9.92 -21.25
N ALA A 176 -35.70 9.91 -22.57
CA ALA A 176 -34.44 9.58 -23.23
C ALA A 176 -33.35 10.60 -22.89
N GLN A 177 -33.65 11.90 -22.92
CA GLN A 177 -32.71 12.95 -22.52
C GLN A 177 -32.29 12.84 -21.05
N VAL A 178 -33.23 12.54 -20.14
CA VAL A 178 -32.90 12.32 -18.73
C VAL A 178 -32.02 11.08 -18.53
N ALA A 179 -32.26 10.00 -19.27
CA ALA A 179 -31.41 8.82 -19.22
C ALA A 179 -29.99 9.13 -19.71
N GLN A 180 -29.87 9.84 -20.84
CA GLN A 180 -28.58 10.26 -21.40
C GLN A 180 -27.83 11.22 -20.45
N ALA A 181 -28.52 12.18 -19.85
CA ALA A 181 -27.92 13.11 -18.88
C ALA A 181 -27.42 12.38 -17.62
N LYS A 182 -28.17 11.38 -17.13
CA LYS A 182 -27.74 10.53 -16.01
C LYS A 182 -26.49 9.73 -16.37
N GLN A 183 -26.42 9.16 -17.56
CA GLN A 183 -25.25 8.43 -18.03
C GLN A 183 -24.02 9.35 -18.13
N ALA A 184 -24.15 10.51 -18.77
CA ALA A 184 -23.06 11.48 -18.88
C ALA A 184 -22.58 11.97 -17.50
N THR A 185 -23.49 12.14 -16.54
CA THR A 185 -23.14 12.49 -15.16
C THR A 185 -22.36 11.37 -14.47
N ALA A 186 -22.77 10.11 -14.65
CA ALA A 186 -22.08 8.96 -14.10
C ALA A 186 -20.65 8.81 -14.67
N GLU A 187 -20.50 8.98 -15.99
CA GLU A 187 -19.19 8.97 -16.67
C GLU A 187 -18.29 10.10 -16.17
N SER A 188 -18.84 11.31 -15.97
CA SER A 188 -18.09 12.44 -15.43
C SER A 188 -17.65 12.24 -13.98
N LEU A 189 -18.49 11.61 -13.14
CA LEU A 189 -18.14 11.26 -11.77
C LEU A 189 -17.02 10.22 -11.72
N GLN A 190 -17.10 9.18 -12.56
CA GLN A 190 -16.05 8.17 -12.66
C GLN A 190 -14.71 8.80 -13.11
N ALA A 191 -14.72 9.65 -14.14
CA ALA A 191 -13.52 10.35 -14.59
C ALA A 191 -12.92 11.25 -13.50
N ARG A 192 -13.77 11.88 -12.68
CA ARG A 192 -13.33 12.69 -11.53
C ARG A 192 -12.67 11.83 -10.45
N ASP A 193 -13.25 10.67 -10.13
CA ASP A 193 -12.68 9.76 -9.12
C ASP A 193 -11.33 9.19 -9.58
N GLU A 194 -11.21 8.83 -10.87
CA GLU A 194 -9.94 8.41 -11.47
C GLU A 194 -8.89 9.52 -11.44
N ALA A 195 -9.27 10.76 -11.77
CA ALA A 195 -8.39 11.91 -11.69
C ALA A 195 -7.94 12.20 -10.24
N GLN A 196 -8.83 12.05 -9.26
CA GLN A 196 -8.52 12.26 -7.85
C GLN A 196 -7.60 11.16 -7.29
N ALA A 197 -7.80 9.90 -7.70
CA ALA A 197 -6.88 8.81 -7.40
C ALA A 197 -5.49 9.05 -8.03
N GLY A 198 -5.45 9.55 -9.27
CA GLY A 198 -4.22 9.97 -9.94
C GLY A 198 -3.49 11.08 -9.19
N LEU A 199 -4.20 12.10 -8.73
CA LEU A 199 -3.62 13.20 -7.95
C LEU A 199 -2.98 12.69 -6.64
N SER A 200 -3.69 11.84 -5.89
CA SER A 200 -3.15 11.27 -4.65
C SER A 200 -1.89 10.42 -4.89
N ALA A 201 -1.84 9.67 -5.99
CA ALA A 201 -0.64 8.93 -6.39
C ALA A 201 0.53 9.87 -6.74
N THR A 202 0.26 10.99 -7.42
CA THR A 202 1.29 11.99 -7.71
C THR A 202 1.82 12.68 -6.45
N GLU A 203 0.95 13.01 -5.50
CA GLU A 203 1.35 13.58 -4.20
C GLU A 203 2.25 12.62 -3.41
N GLY A 204 1.92 11.32 -3.41
CA GLY A 204 2.76 10.29 -2.81
C GLY A 204 4.14 10.18 -3.47
N ASN A 205 4.21 10.31 -4.81
CA ASN A 205 5.47 10.32 -5.54
C ASN A 205 6.29 11.58 -5.24
N VAL A 206 5.66 12.75 -5.15
CA VAL A 206 6.33 14.00 -4.77
C VAL A 206 6.92 13.88 -3.36
N ALA A 207 6.15 13.41 -2.38
CA ALA A 207 6.64 13.21 -1.02
C ALA A 207 7.84 12.24 -0.97
N ARG A 208 7.80 11.16 -1.77
CA ARG A 208 8.91 10.22 -1.87
C ARG A 208 10.17 10.86 -2.48
N LEU A 209 10.02 11.63 -3.57
CA LEU A 209 11.13 12.32 -4.22
C LEU A 209 11.73 13.41 -3.32
N THR A 210 10.90 14.14 -2.57
CA THR A 210 11.38 15.11 -1.58
C THR A 210 12.21 14.43 -0.49
N LYS A 211 11.77 13.27 0.00
CA LYS A 211 12.55 12.47 0.96
C LYS A 211 13.87 11.98 0.35
N GLU A 212 13.84 11.42 -0.86
CA GLU A 212 15.05 10.96 -1.56
C GLU A 212 16.06 12.11 -1.78
N LEU A 213 15.60 13.34 -2.07
CA LEU A 213 16.46 14.51 -2.19
C LEU A 213 17.07 14.94 -0.84
N SER A 214 16.28 14.90 0.24
CA SER A 214 16.77 15.19 1.59
C SER A 214 17.84 14.18 2.02
N ASP A 215 17.59 12.88 1.80
CA ASP A 215 18.52 11.79 2.14
C ASP A 215 19.83 11.92 1.34
N ARG A 216 19.74 12.29 0.06
CA ARG A 216 20.93 12.60 -0.78
C ARG A 216 21.70 13.82 -0.28
N GLY A 217 21.01 14.88 0.15
CA GLY A 217 21.65 16.05 0.75
C GLY A 217 22.44 15.70 2.01
N ALA A 218 21.87 14.88 2.89
CA ALA A 218 22.56 14.39 4.08
C ALA A 218 23.77 13.50 3.73
N SER A 219 23.64 12.65 2.71
CA SER A 219 24.75 11.81 2.24
C SER A 219 25.89 12.64 1.64
N LEU A 220 25.59 13.73 0.91
CA LEU A 220 26.62 14.63 0.37
C LEU A 220 27.37 15.35 1.49
N ALA A 221 26.65 15.86 2.50
CA ALA A 221 27.28 16.48 3.67
C ALA A 221 28.20 15.50 4.43
N ALA A 222 27.78 14.24 4.58
CA ALA A 222 28.61 13.20 5.17
C ALA A 222 29.87 12.91 4.34
N LEU A 223 29.75 12.87 3.01
CA LEU A 223 30.87 12.69 2.10
C LEU A 223 31.88 13.85 2.18
N GLU A 224 31.38 15.09 2.24
CA GLU A 224 32.21 16.28 2.42
C GLU A 224 32.99 16.24 3.74
N SER A 225 32.34 15.78 4.82
CA SER A 225 33.01 15.56 6.12
C SER A 225 34.12 14.51 6.02
N GLN A 226 33.89 13.38 5.34
CA GLN A 226 34.91 12.34 5.15
C GLN A 226 36.09 12.84 4.31
N VAL A 227 35.83 13.67 3.29
CA VAL A 227 36.91 14.29 2.49
C VAL A 227 37.76 15.23 3.36
N ALA A 228 37.13 16.00 4.26
CA ALA A 228 37.85 16.84 5.20
C ALA A 228 38.69 16.02 6.20
N GLU A 229 38.15 14.92 6.74
CA GLU A 229 38.90 13.99 7.60
C GLU A 229 40.09 13.36 6.88
N LEU A 230 39.89 12.88 5.64
CA LEU A 230 40.97 12.34 4.82
C LEU A 230 42.07 13.37 4.54
N ALA A 231 41.71 14.64 4.36
CA ALA A 231 42.69 15.72 4.23
C ALA A 231 43.51 15.89 5.53
N GLY A 232 42.87 15.80 6.69
CA GLY A 232 43.53 15.80 8.00
C GLY A 232 44.47 14.62 8.19
N VAL A 233 44.03 13.40 7.88
CA VAL A 233 44.86 12.18 7.95
C VAL A 233 46.07 12.27 7.01
N LYS A 234 45.90 12.82 5.81
CA LYS A 234 47.03 13.05 4.89
C LYS A 234 48.07 14.01 5.47
N GLN A 235 47.64 15.09 6.13
CA GLN A 235 48.58 16.00 6.80
C GLN A 235 49.31 15.30 7.95
N GLU A 236 48.61 14.49 8.74
CA GLU A 236 49.23 13.74 9.83
C GLU A 236 50.23 12.70 9.32
N LEU A 237 49.91 12.01 8.22
CA LEU A 237 50.83 11.08 7.56
C LEU A 237 52.11 11.78 7.09
N VAL A 238 52.01 13.00 6.55
CA VAL A 238 53.19 13.79 6.17
C VAL A 238 54.03 14.14 7.40
N LYS A 239 53.41 14.55 8.51
CA LYS A 239 54.14 14.81 9.77
C LYS A 239 54.81 13.56 10.30
N GLN A 240 54.14 12.42 10.29
CA GLN A 240 54.71 11.15 10.74
C GLN A 240 55.88 10.72 9.85
N LYS A 241 55.78 10.88 8.53
CA LYS A 241 56.91 10.62 7.62
C LYS A 241 58.12 11.50 7.96
N GLN A 242 57.89 12.77 8.25
CA GLN A 242 58.94 13.70 8.67
C GLN A 242 59.58 13.25 10.01
N ALA A 243 58.75 12.88 10.99
CA ALA A 243 59.23 12.39 12.28
C ALA A 243 60.06 11.09 12.13
N VAL A 244 59.64 10.17 11.25
CA VAL A 244 60.40 8.95 10.94
C VAL A 244 61.73 9.29 10.25
N THR A 245 61.77 10.24 9.32
CA THR A 245 63.05 10.66 8.72
C THR A 245 63.97 11.29 9.76
N ASP A 246 63.44 12.10 10.68
CA ASP A 246 64.22 12.74 11.74
C ASP A 246 64.75 11.70 12.75
N LEU A 247 63.92 10.73 13.13
CA LEU A 247 64.32 9.58 13.95
C LEU A 247 65.37 8.73 13.24
N THR A 248 65.22 8.49 11.94
CA THR A 248 66.20 7.72 11.15
C THR A 248 67.55 8.42 11.14
N ALA A 249 67.57 9.74 10.86
CA ALA A 249 68.78 10.54 10.93
C ALA A 249 69.40 10.55 12.34
N SER A 250 68.57 10.62 13.39
CA SER A 250 69.04 10.50 14.78
C SER A 250 69.63 9.12 15.07
N THR A 251 69.01 8.03 14.60
CA THR A 251 69.57 6.69 14.75
C THR A 251 70.86 6.51 13.95
N GLU A 252 70.99 7.10 12.76
CA GLU A 252 72.25 7.08 11.99
C GLU A 252 73.35 7.88 12.69
N ALA A 253 73.02 9.03 13.28
CA ALA A 253 73.94 9.81 14.10
C ALA A 253 74.39 9.05 15.36
N LEU A 254 73.45 8.47 16.11
CA LEU A 254 73.74 7.64 17.28
C LEU A 254 74.48 6.34 16.91
N THR A 255 74.19 5.77 15.74
CA THR A 255 74.91 4.60 15.19
C THR A 255 76.34 5.00 14.85
N SER A 256 76.55 6.17 14.25
CA SER A 256 77.87 6.72 13.95
C SER A 256 78.64 7.07 15.22
N GLU A 257 77.97 7.63 16.23
CA GLU A 257 78.56 7.90 17.55
C GLU A 257 78.89 6.62 18.29
N ARG A 258 78.00 5.63 18.26
CA ARG A 258 78.25 4.28 18.79
C ARG A 258 79.38 3.60 18.03
N ASP A 259 79.49 3.79 16.72
CA ASP A 259 80.55 3.19 15.91
C ASP A 259 81.89 3.91 16.10
N ALA A 260 81.88 5.22 16.36
CA ALA A 260 83.04 5.97 16.83
C ALA A 260 83.46 5.51 18.23
N LEU A 261 82.53 5.38 19.18
CA LEU A 261 82.77 4.81 20.51
C LEU A 261 83.18 3.35 20.46
N LYS A 262 82.66 2.56 19.51
CA LYS A 262 83.11 1.20 19.21
C LYS A 262 84.47 1.19 18.58
N ALA A 263 84.82 2.14 17.72
CA ALA A 263 86.16 2.27 17.16
C ALA A 263 87.15 2.75 18.22
N ASP A 264 86.74 3.56 19.19
CA ASP A 264 87.53 3.98 20.35
C ASP A 264 87.69 2.81 21.34
N THR A 265 86.60 2.08 21.63
CA THR A 265 86.65 0.86 22.47
C THR A 265 87.28 -0.31 21.74
N ALA A 266 87.29 -0.35 20.41
CA ALA A 266 87.99 -1.33 19.57
C ALA A 266 89.37 -0.84 19.14
N THR A 267 89.80 0.39 19.39
CA THR A 267 91.23 0.74 19.40
C THR A 267 91.81 0.39 20.77
N LEU A 268 91.01 0.52 21.83
CA LEU A 268 91.27 -0.08 23.15
C LEU A 268 91.21 -1.62 23.12
N ALA A 269 90.31 -2.22 22.33
CA ALA A 269 90.14 -3.67 22.19
C ALA A 269 90.74 -4.24 20.90
N ALA A 270 91.38 -3.47 20.01
CA ALA A 270 92.30 -3.97 18.96
C ALA A 270 93.75 -4.00 19.48
N ALA A 271 93.93 -3.75 20.77
CA ALA A 271 94.80 -4.58 21.60
C ALA A 271 94.31 -6.05 21.73
N ALA A 272 93.16 -6.44 21.16
CA ALA A 272 92.56 -7.78 21.18
C ALA A 272 91.46 -8.01 20.07
N VAL A 273 91.87 -7.98 18.79
CA VAL A 273 91.38 -8.84 17.67
C VAL A 273 89.85 -9.02 17.38
N VAL A 274 89.47 -8.50 16.19
CA VAL A 274 88.58 -9.03 15.09
C VAL A 274 87.03 -8.98 15.16
N THR A 275 86.46 -8.45 14.07
CA THR A 275 85.06 -8.23 13.64
C THR A 275 84.57 -9.31 12.62
N PRO A 276 83.37 -9.22 11.97
CA PRO A 276 81.97 -9.35 12.45
C PRO A 276 81.08 -10.21 11.48
N ALA A 277 79.76 -10.35 11.71
CA ALA A 277 78.72 -10.44 10.63
C ALA A 277 77.24 -10.52 11.14
N PRO A 278 76.23 -10.13 10.34
CA PRO A 278 74.85 -9.78 10.77
C PRO A 278 73.77 -10.85 10.47
N VAL A 279 72.63 -10.76 11.17
CA VAL A 279 71.50 -11.73 11.15
C VAL A 279 70.25 -11.13 10.49
N VAL A 280 69.62 -11.90 9.60
CA VAL A 280 68.30 -11.66 8.97
C VAL A 280 67.19 -12.26 9.86
N PRO A 281 66.02 -11.63 10.11
CA PRO A 281 65.02 -12.21 11.00
C PRO A 281 64.11 -13.25 10.32
N SER A 282 63.82 -14.30 11.09
CA SER A 282 62.93 -15.44 10.84
C SER A 282 61.50 -15.19 11.40
N PRO A 283 60.50 -16.03 11.09
CA PRO A 283 59.08 -15.74 11.31
C PRO A 283 58.69 -15.71 12.80
N VAL A 284 57.79 -14.77 13.14
CA VAL A 284 57.30 -14.49 14.50
C VAL A 284 56.61 -15.73 15.09
N ALA A 285 57.15 -16.24 16.19
CA ALA A 285 56.51 -17.29 16.99
C ALA A 285 55.21 -16.75 17.64
N ARG A 286 54.14 -17.56 17.60
CA ARG A 286 52.88 -17.24 18.28
C ARG A 286 53.13 -17.22 19.79
N HIS A 287 53.03 -16.05 20.40
CA HIS A 287 52.98 -15.89 21.85
C HIS A 287 51.55 -15.52 22.25
N ALA A 288 51.10 -15.96 23.42
CA ALA A 288 49.81 -15.55 23.95
C ALA A 288 49.89 -14.07 24.35
N PRO A 289 48.83 -13.27 24.12
CA PRO A 289 48.82 -11.88 24.53
C PRO A 289 48.78 -11.78 26.06
N GLU A 290 49.79 -11.15 26.65
CA GLU A 290 49.96 -11.05 28.10
C GLU A 290 49.46 -9.71 28.62
N THR A 291 49.77 -8.62 27.90
CA THR A 291 49.39 -7.26 28.29
C THR A 291 47.96 -6.92 27.90
N ALA A 292 47.37 -5.89 28.54
CA ALA A 292 46.03 -5.41 28.18
C ALA A 292 45.97 -4.94 26.73
N ALA A 293 46.97 -4.20 26.27
CA ALA A 293 47.09 -3.72 24.89
C ALA A 293 47.19 -4.89 23.89
N GLU A 294 47.98 -5.92 24.20
CA GLU A 294 48.07 -7.12 23.34
C GLU A 294 46.75 -7.88 23.26
N LYS A 295 45.99 -7.96 24.36
CA LYS A 295 44.68 -8.62 24.38
C LYS A 295 43.66 -7.84 23.55
N GLU A 296 43.63 -6.52 23.66
CA GLU A 296 42.78 -5.65 22.85
C GLU A 296 43.11 -5.78 21.35
N ALA A 297 44.40 -5.72 21.00
CA ALA A 297 44.86 -5.89 19.62
C ALA A 297 44.51 -7.28 19.07
N TYR A 298 44.67 -8.33 19.88
CA TYR A 298 44.31 -9.69 19.52
C TYR A 298 42.81 -9.85 19.27
N VAL A 299 41.95 -9.29 20.14
CA VAL A 299 40.49 -9.33 19.97
C VAL A 299 40.06 -8.59 18.70
N SER A 300 40.61 -7.41 18.44
CA SER A 300 40.35 -6.65 17.21
C SER A 300 40.76 -7.44 15.96
N GLY A 301 41.98 -8.00 15.95
CA GLY A 301 42.45 -8.85 14.88
C GLY A 301 41.58 -10.11 14.67
N TRP A 302 41.12 -10.74 15.76
CA TRP A 302 40.23 -11.89 15.71
C TRP A 302 38.86 -11.55 15.11
N GLN A 303 38.29 -10.39 15.47
CA GLN A 303 37.03 -9.90 14.89
C GLN A 303 37.15 -9.65 13.38
N ILE A 304 38.24 -9.00 12.94
CA ILE A 304 38.53 -8.79 11.51
C ILE A 304 38.70 -10.12 10.78
N ALA A 305 39.46 -11.06 11.35
CA ALA A 305 39.62 -12.40 10.80
C ALA A 305 38.28 -13.15 10.69
N GLY A 306 37.34 -12.90 11.62
CA GLY A 306 35.97 -13.41 11.56
C GLY A 306 35.20 -12.90 10.34
N MET A 307 35.29 -11.61 10.03
CA MET A 307 34.69 -11.01 8.83
C MET A 307 35.28 -11.60 7.55
N VAL A 308 36.61 -11.68 7.49
CA VAL A 308 37.34 -12.26 6.35
C VAL A 308 36.93 -13.73 6.12
N ARG A 309 36.80 -14.51 7.19
CA ARG A 309 36.36 -15.91 7.10
C ARG A 309 34.95 -16.04 6.54
N ARG A 310 34.01 -15.20 6.99
CA ARG A 310 32.63 -15.21 6.46
C ARG A 310 32.61 -14.84 4.98
N ALA A 311 33.35 -13.80 4.59
CA ALA A 311 33.52 -13.42 3.18
C ALA A 311 34.01 -14.60 2.34
N ARG A 312 35.03 -15.31 2.83
CA ARG A 312 35.60 -16.49 2.18
C ARG A 312 34.59 -17.62 1.97
N VAL A 313 33.76 -17.89 2.97
CA VAL A 313 32.71 -18.93 2.90
C VAL A 313 31.70 -18.61 1.80
N VAL A 314 31.26 -17.35 1.70
CA VAL A 314 30.36 -16.88 0.62
C VAL A 314 31.02 -17.01 -0.75
N GLN A 315 32.27 -16.58 -0.89
CA GLN A 315 33.05 -16.72 -2.14
C GLN A 315 33.17 -18.19 -2.57
N THR A 316 33.46 -19.07 -1.61
CA THR A 316 33.57 -20.51 -1.84
C THR A 316 32.24 -21.11 -2.28
N ALA A 317 31.12 -20.70 -1.68
CA ALA A 317 29.77 -21.12 -2.08
C ALA A 317 29.37 -20.64 -3.48
N LEU A 318 29.92 -19.50 -3.92
CA LEU A 318 29.85 -19.01 -5.30
C LEU A 318 30.82 -19.73 -6.25
N GLY A 319 31.61 -20.68 -5.74
CA GLY A 319 32.57 -21.48 -6.51
C GLY A 319 33.88 -20.76 -6.82
N LEU A 320 34.22 -19.70 -6.07
CA LEU A 320 35.51 -19.02 -6.16
C LEU A 320 36.44 -19.61 -5.11
N ALA A 321 37.22 -20.62 -5.50
CA ALA A 321 38.34 -21.08 -4.69
C ALA A 321 39.54 -20.16 -4.98
N ALA A 322 39.95 -19.34 -4.01
CA ALA A 322 41.27 -18.71 -4.12
C ALA A 322 42.34 -19.61 -3.51
N ASP A 323 43.59 -19.43 -3.91
CA ASP A 323 44.72 -20.05 -3.23
C ASP A 323 44.87 -19.46 -1.81
N GLN A 324 44.89 -20.33 -0.80
CA GLN A 324 44.94 -19.91 0.61
C GLN A 324 46.26 -19.20 0.94
N THR A 325 47.36 -19.64 0.33
CA THR A 325 48.70 -19.08 0.56
C THR A 325 48.77 -17.65 0.04
N SER A 326 48.38 -17.44 -1.22
CA SER A 326 48.33 -16.13 -1.87
C SER A 326 47.34 -15.19 -1.20
N PHE A 327 46.20 -15.72 -0.73
CA PHE A 327 45.22 -14.94 0.01
C PHE A 327 45.77 -14.38 1.32
N MET A 328 46.45 -15.22 2.12
CA MET A 328 47.06 -14.79 3.38
C MET A 328 48.24 -13.84 3.16
N ALA A 329 49.04 -14.06 2.12
CA ALA A 329 50.10 -13.13 1.72
C ALA A 329 49.50 -11.76 1.37
N GLY A 330 48.47 -11.72 0.52
CA GLY A 330 47.79 -10.47 0.15
C GLY A 330 47.14 -9.75 1.34
N LEU A 331 46.60 -10.49 2.31
CA LEU A 331 46.06 -9.89 3.55
C LEU A 331 47.17 -9.25 4.40
N GLN A 332 48.31 -9.95 4.56
CA GLN A 332 49.45 -9.45 5.29
C GLN A 332 50.06 -8.21 4.61
N ASP A 333 50.26 -8.26 3.30
CA ASP A 333 50.76 -7.16 2.48
C ASP A 333 49.81 -5.95 2.53
N GLY A 334 48.50 -6.19 2.50
CA GLY A 334 47.47 -5.15 2.62
C GLY A 334 47.48 -4.47 3.99
N VAL A 335 47.63 -5.23 5.08
CA VAL A 335 47.77 -4.67 6.44
C VAL A 335 49.09 -3.90 6.59
N ALA A 336 50.17 -4.37 5.97
CA ALA A 336 51.47 -3.70 5.99
C ALA A 336 51.55 -2.48 5.04
N GLY A 337 50.61 -2.32 4.12
CA GLY A 337 50.63 -1.28 3.09
C GLY A 337 51.70 -1.50 2.01
N THR A 338 52.10 -2.75 1.78
CA THR A 338 53.18 -3.14 0.85
C THR A 338 52.68 -4.15 -0.19
N PRO A 339 51.71 -3.79 -1.06
CA PRO A 339 51.19 -4.71 -2.06
C PRO A 339 52.30 -5.13 -3.04
N VAL A 340 52.38 -6.43 -3.33
CA VAL A 340 53.33 -6.97 -4.32
C VAL A 340 52.94 -6.63 -5.76
N LEU A 341 51.64 -6.42 -6.00
CA LEU A 341 51.10 -6.08 -7.32
C LEU A 341 51.09 -4.55 -7.53
N PRO A 342 51.39 -4.05 -8.75
CA PRO A 342 51.23 -2.65 -9.09
C PRO A 342 49.79 -2.15 -8.93
N ASP A 343 49.61 -0.90 -8.51
CA ASP A 343 48.29 -0.31 -8.19
C ASP A 343 47.26 -0.45 -9.33
N GLY A 344 47.65 -0.21 -10.58
CA GLY A 344 46.77 -0.36 -11.75
C GLY A 344 46.31 -1.80 -11.96
N GLN A 345 47.21 -2.77 -11.77
CA GLN A 345 46.89 -4.19 -11.90
C GLN A 345 45.99 -4.67 -10.76
N LEU A 346 46.20 -4.16 -9.55
CA LEU A 346 45.38 -4.50 -8.38
C LEU A 346 43.94 -3.98 -8.53
N ALA A 347 43.76 -2.76 -9.03
CA ALA A 347 42.44 -2.20 -9.33
C ALA A 347 41.70 -2.99 -10.43
N ASP A 348 42.39 -3.35 -11.52
CA ASP A 348 41.80 -4.13 -12.61
C ASP A 348 41.37 -5.53 -12.15
N LEU A 349 42.23 -6.22 -11.41
CA LEU A 349 41.91 -7.55 -10.85
C LEU A 349 40.77 -7.48 -9.84
N ALA A 350 40.72 -6.44 -9.00
CA ALA A 350 39.60 -6.22 -8.09
C ALA A 350 38.27 -5.99 -8.84
N GLY A 351 38.29 -5.22 -9.94
CA GLY A 351 37.12 -4.98 -10.79
C GLY A 351 36.62 -6.25 -11.49
N GLN A 352 37.54 -7.06 -12.04
CA GLN A 352 37.21 -8.35 -12.65
C GLN A 352 36.64 -9.33 -11.61
N TYR A 353 37.27 -9.38 -10.44
CA TYR A 353 36.84 -10.21 -9.32
C TYR A 353 35.43 -9.83 -8.85
N GLY A 354 35.16 -8.53 -8.70
CA GLY A 354 33.84 -8.02 -8.34
C GLY A 354 32.77 -8.37 -9.37
N THR A 355 33.08 -8.20 -10.67
CA THR A 355 32.18 -8.56 -11.76
C THR A 355 31.86 -10.06 -11.76
N ALA A 356 32.87 -10.91 -11.51
CA ALA A 356 32.70 -12.36 -11.44
C ALA A 356 31.82 -12.78 -10.25
N LEU A 357 32.01 -12.16 -9.08
CA LEU A 357 31.17 -12.38 -7.90
C LEU A 357 29.71 -12.03 -8.17
N GLU A 358 29.47 -10.82 -8.69
CA GLU A 358 28.11 -10.34 -8.96
C GLU A 358 27.39 -11.24 -9.98
N SER A 359 28.08 -11.62 -11.06
CA SER A 359 27.51 -12.52 -12.07
C SER A 359 27.11 -13.88 -11.48
N ARG A 360 27.98 -14.46 -10.63
CA ARG A 360 27.71 -15.76 -9.97
C ARG A 360 26.57 -15.66 -8.95
N GLU A 361 26.53 -14.58 -8.18
CA GLU A 361 25.45 -14.32 -7.22
C GLU A 361 24.11 -14.17 -7.94
N ARG A 362 24.05 -13.36 -9.01
CA ARG A 362 22.85 -13.22 -9.85
C ARG A 362 22.39 -14.57 -10.41
N ALA A 363 23.30 -15.41 -10.87
CA ALA A 363 22.98 -16.75 -11.36
C ALA A 363 22.38 -17.66 -10.26
N ARG A 364 22.89 -17.58 -9.03
CA ARG A 364 22.33 -18.30 -7.88
C ARG A 364 20.93 -17.81 -7.53
N PHE A 365 20.70 -16.50 -7.51
CA PHE A 365 19.36 -15.94 -7.28
C PHE A 365 18.37 -16.33 -8.37
N ALA A 366 18.77 -16.30 -9.64
CA ALA A 366 17.93 -16.75 -10.75
C ALA A 366 17.53 -18.24 -10.59
N THR A 367 18.51 -19.09 -10.27
CA THR A 367 18.25 -20.52 -9.98
C THR A 367 17.30 -20.71 -8.80
N GLY A 368 17.49 -19.90 -7.75
CA GLY A 368 16.60 -19.88 -6.58
C GLY A 368 15.19 -19.46 -6.95
N MET A 369 15.03 -18.43 -7.79
CA MET A 369 13.72 -17.94 -8.25
C MET A 369 12.99 -19.01 -9.03
N ASP A 370 13.66 -19.68 -9.98
CA ASP A 370 13.06 -20.77 -10.74
C ASP A 370 12.60 -21.91 -9.83
N ARG A 371 13.39 -22.22 -8.79
CA ARG A 371 13.03 -23.24 -7.80
C ARG A 371 11.85 -22.79 -6.93
N LEU A 372 11.78 -21.52 -6.54
CA LEU A 372 10.66 -20.94 -5.81
C LEU A 372 9.36 -21.04 -6.62
N GLU A 373 9.37 -20.63 -7.89
CA GLU A 373 8.19 -20.77 -8.77
C GLU A 373 7.73 -22.22 -8.87
N LYS A 374 8.65 -23.15 -9.13
CA LYS A 374 8.33 -24.58 -9.26
C LYS A 374 7.68 -25.17 -8.00
N ILE A 375 8.17 -24.79 -6.81
CA ILE A 375 7.68 -25.35 -5.54
C ILE A 375 6.36 -24.71 -5.12
N THR A 376 6.13 -23.46 -5.49
CA THR A 376 4.91 -22.72 -5.12
C THR A 376 3.76 -22.99 -6.09
N ALA A 377 4.04 -23.37 -7.34
CA ALA A 377 3.03 -23.60 -8.38
C ALA A 377 1.93 -24.63 -8.02
N SER A 378 2.26 -25.64 -7.21
CA SER A 378 1.32 -26.70 -6.79
C SER A 378 0.69 -26.46 -5.42
N LYS A 379 0.95 -25.30 -4.79
CA LYS A 379 0.51 -25.00 -3.42
C LYS A 379 -0.53 -23.87 -3.41
N THR A 380 -1.36 -23.83 -2.37
CA THR A 380 -2.36 -22.76 -2.21
C THR A 380 -1.70 -21.45 -1.81
N LEU A 381 -1.41 -20.63 -2.82
CA LEU A 381 -0.87 -19.29 -2.66
C LEU A 381 -1.93 -18.34 -2.06
N VAL A 382 -1.59 -17.68 -0.96
CA VAL A 382 -2.47 -16.70 -0.29
C VAL A 382 -2.00 -15.27 -0.52
N LYS A 383 -0.68 -15.03 -0.50
CA LYS A 383 -0.08 -13.71 -0.74
C LYS A 383 1.32 -13.88 -1.31
N ARG A 384 1.72 -12.94 -2.16
CA ARG A 384 3.08 -12.84 -2.67
C ARG A 384 3.57 -11.40 -2.60
N ASN A 385 4.70 -11.20 -1.94
CA ASN A 385 5.41 -9.93 -1.81
C ASN A 385 6.82 -10.08 -2.40
N GLY A 386 6.94 -9.93 -3.71
CA GLY A 386 8.21 -10.17 -4.41
C GLY A 386 8.67 -11.63 -4.28
N THR A 387 9.78 -11.84 -3.58
CA THR A 387 10.42 -13.13 -3.28
C THR A 387 9.83 -13.85 -2.07
N VAL A 388 9.00 -13.18 -1.27
CA VAL A 388 8.34 -13.77 -0.10
C VAL A 388 6.97 -14.29 -0.48
N VAL A 389 6.76 -15.60 -0.31
CA VAL A 389 5.56 -16.31 -0.75
C VAL A 389 4.85 -16.94 0.45
N PHE A 390 3.60 -16.56 0.69
CA PHE A 390 2.77 -17.08 1.77
C PHE A 390 1.81 -18.14 1.23
N LEU A 391 1.94 -19.36 1.75
CA LEU A 391 1.22 -20.54 1.35
C LEU A 391 0.41 -21.06 2.53
N ARG A 392 -0.81 -21.50 2.28
CA ARG A 392 -1.69 -22.02 3.34
C ARG A 392 -1.84 -23.52 3.20
N LYS A 393 -1.33 -24.25 4.20
CA LYS A 393 -1.53 -25.71 4.33
C LYS A 393 -2.86 -26.04 5.01
N LYS A 394 -3.23 -25.26 6.03
CA LYS A 394 -4.48 -25.41 6.77
C LYS A 394 -5.01 -24.03 7.14
N ALA A 395 -6.28 -23.77 6.89
CA ALA A 395 -6.94 -22.54 7.31
C ALA A 395 -7.30 -22.59 8.80
N GLY A 396 -7.11 -21.47 9.48
CA GLY A 396 -7.70 -21.20 10.78
C GLY A 396 -9.08 -20.56 10.62
N ASN A 397 -9.78 -20.37 11.74
CA ASN A 397 -11.15 -19.85 11.75
C ASN A 397 -11.33 -18.63 12.68
N VAL A 398 -10.28 -18.22 13.39
CA VAL A 398 -10.35 -17.14 14.38
C VAL A 398 -9.43 -16.00 13.95
N ALA A 399 -10.01 -14.84 13.65
CA ALA A 399 -9.25 -13.65 13.29
C ALA A 399 -8.40 -13.16 14.48
N PRO A 400 -7.08 -13.00 14.32
CA PRO A 400 -6.21 -12.52 15.39
C PRO A 400 -6.49 -11.04 15.70
N LYS A 401 -6.41 -10.64 16.97
CA LYS A 401 -6.52 -9.24 17.42
C LYS A 401 -5.28 -8.83 18.20
N ALA A 402 -4.95 -7.54 18.19
CA ALA A 402 -3.81 -7.03 18.94
C ALA A 402 -3.94 -7.36 20.44
N GLY A 403 -2.85 -7.81 21.06
CA GLY A 403 -2.80 -8.24 22.47
C GLY A 403 -3.32 -9.65 22.74
N MET A 404 -3.76 -10.39 21.71
CA MET A 404 -4.28 -11.74 21.88
C MET A 404 -3.16 -12.77 22.08
N GLY A 405 -3.19 -13.50 23.19
CA GLY A 405 -2.27 -14.62 23.44
C GLY A 405 -2.57 -15.81 22.52
N ILE A 406 -1.61 -16.20 21.70
CA ILE A 406 -1.70 -17.32 20.76
C ILE A 406 -0.72 -18.42 21.16
N ARG A 407 -1.18 -19.67 21.16
CA ARG A 407 -0.34 -20.85 21.25
C ARG A 407 -0.04 -21.40 19.86
N GLY A 408 1.20 -21.80 19.62
CA GLY A 408 1.62 -22.32 18.32
C GLY A 408 3.02 -22.92 18.29
N SER A 409 3.49 -23.17 17.08
CA SER A 409 4.87 -23.58 16.80
C SER A 409 5.42 -22.82 15.60
N LEU A 410 6.73 -22.64 15.60
CA LEU A 410 7.48 -21.98 14.55
C LEU A 410 8.69 -22.84 14.21
N LYS A 411 8.71 -23.33 12.98
CA LYS A 411 9.84 -24.07 12.42
C LYS A 411 10.44 -23.29 11.26
N GLU A 412 11.74 -23.13 11.31
CA GLU A 412 12.56 -22.51 10.27
C GLU A 412 13.52 -23.57 9.74
N SER A 413 13.52 -23.73 8.42
CA SER A 413 14.41 -24.66 7.74
C SER A 413 14.83 -24.11 6.38
N LEU A 414 16.00 -24.53 5.91
CA LEU A 414 16.31 -24.46 4.50
C LEU A 414 15.40 -25.41 3.71
N LEU A 415 15.19 -25.08 2.43
CA LEU A 415 14.32 -25.88 1.56
C LEU A 415 14.88 -27.27 1.23
N ASP A 416 16.15 -27.51 1.53
CA ASP A 416 16.80 -28.83 1.48
C ASP A 416 16.51 -29.69 2.72
N GLY A 417 15.78 -29.17 3.71
CA GLY A 417 15.34 -29.87 4.91
C GLY A 417 16.20 -29.60 6.14
N ARG A 418 17.33 -28.89 6.04
CA ARG A 418 18.12 -28.52 7.22
C ARG A 418 17.33 -27.57 8.11
N VAL A 419 17.07 -27.97 9.34
CA VAL A 419 16.37 -27.17 10.34
C VAL A 419 17.35 -26.19 10.99
N ILE A 420 17.00 -24.92 11.00
CA ILE A 420 17.75 -23.87 11.69
C ILE A 420 17.18 -23.70 13.09
N THR A 421 15.85 -23.56 13.18
CA THR A 421 15.12 -23.35 14.43
C THR A 421 13.85 -24.21 14.43
N ASP A 422 13.54 -24.91 15.51
CA ASP A 422 12.26 -25.60 15.72
C ASP A 422 11.76 -25.30 17.13
N ARG A 423 10.79 -24.38 17.23
CA ARG A 423 10.17 -24.00 18.49
C ARG A 423 8.75 -24.52 18.52
N ARG A 424 8.46 -25.38 19.48
CA ARG A 424 7.15 -26.01 19.67
C ARG A 424 6.47 -25.50 20.93
N ASP A 425 5.15 -25.52 20.91
CA ASP A 425 4.30 -25.16 22.05
C ASP A 425 4.62 -23.79 22.67
N ILE A 426 5.02 -22.84 21.82
CA ILE A 426 5.31 -21.47 22.24
C ILE A 426 4.01 -20.68 22.39
N THR A 427 4.02 -19.77 23.35
CA THR A 427 2.95 -18.80 23.56
C THR A 427 3.50 -17.41 23.30
N PHE A 428 2.76 -16.60 22.54
CA PHE A 428 3.16 -15.23 22.22
C PHE A 428 1.93 -14.35 22.01
N ASP A 429 2.08 -13.06 22.30
CA ASP A 429 1.01 -12.08 22.06
C ASP A 429 1.03 -11.61 20.62
N PHE A 430 -0.14 -11.61 19.98
CA PHE A 430 -0.29 -11.09 18.64
C PHE A 430 -0.20 -9.56 18.66
N GLY A 431 0.84 -9.02 18.03
CA GLY A 431 1.06 -7.58 18.03
C GLY A 431 2.27 -7.15 17.19
N PRO A 432 2.65 -5.86 17.27
CA PRO A 432 3.76 -5.30 16.51
C PRO A 432 5.12 -5.84 16.94
N ALA A 433 5.24 -6.39 18.16
CA ALA A 433 6.45 -7.03 18.64
C ALA A 433 6.81 -8.33 17.88
N LEU A 434 5.82 -8.96 17.24
CA LEU A 434 6.10 -10.11 16.39
C LEU A 434 6.80 -9.68 15.11
N PRO A 435 7.79 -10.47 14.65
CA PRO A 435 8.29 -10.38 13.28
C PRO A 435 7.21 -10.18 12.23
N ALA A 436 7.45 -9.26 11.30
CA ALA A 436 6.47 -8.93 10.27
C ALA A 436 6.02 -10.16 9.47
N ILE A 437 6.94 -11.07 9.13
CA ILE A 437 6.62 -12.30 8.40
C ILE A 437 5.69 -13.25 9.20
N VAL A 438 5.91 -13.37 10.51
CA VAL A 438 5.09 -14.21 11.39
C VAL A 438 3.71 -13.56 11.58
N ARG A 439 3.68 -12.25 11.80
CA ARG A 439 2.42 -11.49 11.94
C ARG A 439 1.57 -11.56 10.67
N ASP A 440 2.17 -11.35 9.50
CA ASP A 440 1.49 -11.45 8.21
C ASP A 440 0.95 -12.87 7.98
N ALA A 441 1.76 -13.90 8.24
CA ALA A 441 1.33 -15.28 8.12
C ALA A 441 0.13 -15.61 9.02
N ILE A 442 0.16 -15.19 10.28
CA ILE A 442 -0.96 -15.42 11.23
C ILE A 442 -2.20 -14.63 10.81
N THR A 443 -2.04 -13.40 10.30
CA THR A 443 -3.16 -12.59 9.79
C THR A 443 -3.84 -13.25 8.60
N LEU A 444 -3.06 -13.76 7.65
CA LEU A 444 -3.55 -14.42 6.44
C LEU A 444 -4.10 -15.82 6.71
N GLY A 445 -3.48 -16.55 7.64
CA GLY A 445 -3.85 -17.91 8.00
C GLY A 445 -5.01 -17.99 8.97
N GLN A 446 -5.17 -16.98 9.84
CA GLN A 446 -6.01 -16.97 11.05
C GLN A 446 -5.51 -17.94 12.13
N VAL A 447 -5.99 -17.81 13.37
CA VAL A 447 -5.64 -18.73 14.46
C VAL A 447 -6.28 -20.10 14.21
N GLY A 448 -5.51 -21.18 14.39
CA GLY A 448 -5.87 -22.55 14.04
C GLY A 448 -5.25 -23.04 12.72
N SER A 449 -4.44 -22.19 12.07
CA SER A 449 -3.84 -22.42 10.75
C SER A 449 -2.48 -23.08 10.78
N VAL A 450 -2.09 -23.62 9.63
CA VAL A 450 -0.72 -23.98 9.29
C VAL A 450 -0.34 -23.20 8.04
N MET A 451 0.57 -22.26 8.19
CA MET A 451 1.10 -21.42 7.13
C MET A 451 2.53 -21.82 6.82
N GLU A 452 2.87 -21.88 5.53
CA GLU A 452 4.24 -21.95 5.06
C GLU A 452 4.61 -20.62 4.42
N VAL A 453 5.76 -20.08 4.77
CA VAL A 453 6.33 -18.93 4.08
C VAL A 453 7.65 -19.35 3.48
N ILE A 454 7.79 -19.19 2.16
CA ILE A 454 9.02 -19.48 1.43
C ILE A 454 9.62 -18.16 0.96
N CYS A 455 10.90 -17.94 1.24
CA CYS A 455 11.63 -16.71 0.93
C CYS A 455 13.13 -16.97 0.78
N PHE A 456 13.89 -15.96 0.37
CA PHE A 456 15.35 -16.02 0.41
C PHE A 456 15.90 -15.66 1.79
N GLY A 457 17.12 -16.10 2.09
CA GLY A 457 17.85 -15.70 3.30
C GLY A 457 17.99 -14.18 3.41
N ALA A 458 18.25 -13.49 2.30
CA ALA A 458 18.35 -12.04 2.23
C ALA A 458 17.04 -11.29 2.57
N ASP A 459 15.88 -11.97 2.50
CA ASP A 459 14.59 -11.35 2.84
C ASP A 459 14.37 -11.25 4.36
N ILE A 460 15.12 -12.02 5.15
CA ILE A 460 14.93 -12.15 6.60
C ILE A 460 16.15 -11.70 7.38
N TYR A 461 17.33 -12.13 6.95
CA TYR A 461 18.56 -11.91 7.67
C TYR A 461 19.35 -10.77 7.03
N PRO A 462 19.78 -9.78 7.80
CA PRO A 462 20.83 -8.89 7.34
C PRO A 462 22.14 -9.69 7.19
N PRO A 463 23.09 -9.24 6.35
CA PRO A 463 24.32 -9.98 6.06
C PRO A 463 25.12 -10.42 7.30
N GLU A 464 25.12 -9.60 8.34
CA GLU A 464 25.86 -9.80 9.59
C GLU A 464 25.23 -10.81 10.55
N ALA A 465 23.90 -11.03 10.46
CA ALA A 465 23.15 -11.94 11.33
C ALA A 465 22.72 -13.23 10.62
N MET A 466 23.28 -13.50 9.45
CA MET A 466 22.95 -14.69 8.66
C MET A 466 23.45 -15.96 9.39
N PRO A 467 22.59 -16.97 9.59
CA PRO A 467 23.01 -18.22 10.22
C PRO A 467 24.10 -18.93 9.40
N ALA A 468 24.89 -19.77 10.07
CA ALA A 468 25.92 -20.56 9.39
C ALA A 468 25.32 -21.39 8.24
N ASP A 469 25.98 -21.34 7.08
CA ASP A 469 25.60 -22.01 5.83
C ASP A 469 24.27 -21.55 5.20
N VAL A 470 23.66 -20.49 5.73
CA VAL A 470 22.62 -19.75 5.04
C VAL A 470 23.33 -18.68 4.20
N TYR A 471 22.90 -18.54 2.95
CA TYR A 471 23.41 -17.54 2.02
C TYR A 471 22.28 -16.60 1.60
N PRO A 472 22.58 -15.40 1.08
CA PRO A 472 21.57 -14.46 0.60
C PRO A 472 20.58 -15.11 -0.39
N TRP A 473 21.08 -15.98 -1.28
CA TRP A 473 20.30 -16.72 -2.28
C TRP A 473 19.79 -18.09 -1.81
N SER A 474 20.00 -18.47 -0.54
CA SER A 474 19.44 -19.71 0.00
C SER A 474 17.94 -19.58 0.17
N LEU A 475 17.16 -20.54 -0.35
CA LEU A 475 15.73 -20.59 -0.10
C LEU A 475 15.44 -21.20 1.27
N MET A 476 14.62 -20.48 2.02
CA MET A 476 14.18 -20.80 3.37
C MET A 476 12.68 -21.08 3.38
N GLN A 477 12.27 -21.92 4.32
CA GLN A 477 10.89 -22.25 4.61
C GLN A 477 10.61 -22.04 6.11
N TYR A 478 9.63 -21.20 6.38
CA TYR A 478 9.04 -21.00 7.70
C TYR A 478 7.71 -21.72 7.76
N THR A 479 7.54 -22.61 8.73
CA THR A 479 6.26 -23.27 9.02
C THR A 479 5.74 -22.72 10.32
N ILE A 480 4.64 -21.98 10.23
CA ILE A 480 3.99 -21.31 11.36
C ILE A 480 2.67 -22.04 11.61
N THR A 481 2.58 -22.70 12.76
CA THR A 481 1.34 -23.37 13.18
C THR A 481 0.74 -22.60 14.34
N THR A 482 -0.53 -22.25 14.23
CA THR A 482 -1.30 -21.70 15.35
C THR A 482 -2.33 -22.73 15.77
N THR A 483 -2.33 -23.13 17.04
CA THR A 483 -3.19 -24.20 17.54
C THR A 483 -4.44 -23.66 18.23
N GLY A 484 -4.32 -22.59 19.01
CA GLY A 484 -5.45 -22.00 19.72
C GLY A 484 -5.08 -20.76 20.52
N LEU A 485 -6.10 -20.19 21.18
CA LEU A 485 -5.95 -19.06 22.08
C LEU A 485 -5.48 -19.53 23.44
N VAL A 486 -4.68 -18.70 24.09
CA VAL A 486 -4.37 -18.87 25.51
C VAL A 486 -5.57 -18.34 26.27
N SER A 487 -6.26 -19.20 27.03
CA SER A 487 -7.33 -18.76 27.91
C SER A 487 -6.75 -17.85 28.99
N GLU A 488 -7.23 -16.61 29.07
CA GLU A 488 -7.07 -15.77 30.27
C GLU A 488 -7.73 -16.52 31.44
N GLY A 489 -6.92 -17.18 32.26
CA GLY A 489 -7.42 -18.07 33.31
C GLY A 489 -6.57 -19.32 33.43
N GLY A 490 -5.33 -19.15 33.89
CA GLY A 490 -4.53 -20.25 34.44
C GLY A 490 -5.11 -20.72 35.77
N ALA A 491 -6.34 -21.23 35.78
CA ALA A 491 -6.80 -22.16 36.80
C ALA A 491 -6.63 -23.55 36.20
N VAL A 492 -5.60 -24.26 36.65
CA VAL A 492 -5.45 -25.69 36.40
C VAL A 492 -6.73 -26.37 36.88
N ALA A 493 -7.61 -26.74 35.95
CA ALA A 493 -8.68 -27.68 36.22
C ALA A 493 -8.01 -29.03 36.56
N ARG A 494 -7.75 -29.25 37.84
CA ARG A 494 -7.47 -30.59 38.37
C ARG A 494 -8.72 -31.42 38.09
N GLY A 495 -8.66 -32.25 37.05
CA GLY A 495 -9.64 -33.30 36.85
C GLY A 495 -9.73 -34.19 38.11
N PRO A 496 -10.88 -34.80 38.38
CA PRO A 496 -11.11 -35.51 39.64
C PRO A 496 -10.12 -36.67 39.77
N VAL A 497 -9.37 -36.65 40.88
CA VAL A 497 -8.56 -37.78 41.34
C VAL A 497 -9.51 -38.96 41.54
N ARG A 498 -9.42 -39.97 40.66
CA ARG A 498 -10.02 -41.28 40.91
C ARG A 498 -9.29 -41.90 42.09
N VAL A 499 -9.97 -41.93 43.24
CA VAL A 499 -9.61 -42.78 44.37
C VAL A 499 -9.84 -44.24 43.93
N PRO A 500 -8.84 -45.15 44.03
CA PRO A 500 -9.06 -46.56 43.78
C PRO A 500 -9.99 -47.11 44.88
N LYS A 501 -11.12 -47.71 44.48
CA LYS A 501 -11.83 -48.64 45.36
C LYS A 501 -11.04 -49.94 45.37
N GLY A 502 -10.84 -50.47 46.58
CA GLY A 502 -10.15 -51.74 46.83
C GLY A 502 -10.86 -52.96 46.25
#